data_AF-A0A0F9EAU8-F1
#
_entry.id   AF-A0A0F9EAU8-F1
#
_cell.length_a   1.000
_cell.length_b   1.000
_cell.length_c   1.000
_cell.angle_alpha   90.00
_cell.angle_beta   90.00
_cell.angle_gamma   90.00
#
_symmetry.space_group_name_H-M   'P 1'
#
loop_
_entity.id
_entity.type
_entity.pdbx_description
1 polymer ?
#
loop_
_entity_poly.entity_id
_entity_poly.type
_entity_poly.pdbx_seq_one_letter_code
_entity_poly.pdbx_strand_id
1 'polypeptide(L)'
;MKLKSYRKNMNSVELGGITVLFSYSTPVAAFLPESRGVIRTKTKHSATTTRHINEWIKKEFSALEVTEVEQSEIDGLSIVDKLSDYADNERKRVKESA
;
A
#
# COMPACT_ATOMS: atom_id res chain seq x y z
N MET A 1 3.54 0.56 12.95
CA MET A 1 2.73 1.43 12.06
C MET A 1 3.22 2.86 12.22
N LYS A 2 3.69 3.50 11.14
CA LYS A 2 4.05 4.94 11.14
C LYS A 2 3.17 5.67 10.15
N LEU A 3 2.49 6.73 10.60
CA LEU A 3 1.71 7.61 9.73
C LEU A 3 2.53 8.85 9.40
N LYS A 4 2.76 9.09 8.11
CA LYS A 4 3.51 10.24 7.60
C LYS A 4 2.59 11.04 6.69
N SER A 5 2.24 12.25 7.12
CA SER A 5 1.50 13.19 6.27
C SER A 5 2.43 13.74 5.21
N TYR A 6 2.08 13.54 3.93
CA TYR A 6 2.93 13.94 2.80
C TYR A 6 2.52 15.31 2.26
N ARG A 7 1.20 15.56 2.20
CA ARG A 7 0.58 16.82 1.80
C ARG A 7 -0.81 16.93 2.41
N LYS A 8 -1.44 18.09 2.26
CA LYS A 8 -2.87 18.28 2.54
C LYS A 8 -3.67 17.22 1.78
N ASN A 9 -4.42 16.40 2.50
CA ASN A 9 -5.24 15.29 1.99
C ASN A 9 -4.46 14.08 1.44
N MET A 10 -3.17 13.94 1.76
CA MET A 10 -2.41 12.72 1.46
C MET A 10 -1.56 12.25 2.62
N ASN A 11 -1.81 11.00 3.01
CA ASN A 11 -1.13 10.35 4.11
C ASN A 11 -0.52 9.05 3.61
N SER A 12 0.69 8.75 4.06
CA SER A 12 1.32 7.45 3.87
C SER A 12 1.34 6.72 5.20
N VAL A 13 1.09 5.42 5.14
CA VAL A 13 1.11 4.50 6.28
C VAL A 13 2.15 3.44 6.00
N GLU A 14 3.13 3.33 6.88
CA GLU A 14 4.13 2.28 6.85
C GLU A 14 3.79 1.20 7.88
N LEU A 15 3.71 -0.05 7.42
CA LEU A 15 3.41 -1.23 8.21
C LEU A 15 4.38 -2.35 7.81
N GLY A 16 5.28 -2.76 8.72
CA GLY A 16 6.11 -3.95 8.51
C GLY A 16 7.02 -3.92 7.27
N GLY A 17 7.36 -2.73 6.75
CA GLY A 17 8.12 -2.57 5.50
C GLY A 17 7.27 -2.29 4.27
N ILE A 18 5.94 -2.49 4.36
CA ILE A 18 4.97 -2.09 3.34
C ILE A 18 4.60 -0.62 3.57
N THR A 19 4.58 0.19 2.52
CA THR A 19 4.16 1.59 2.63
C THR A 19 2.99 1.88 1.72
N VAL A 20 1.81 2.15 2.28
CA VAL A 20 0.59 2.46 1.54
C VAL A 20 0.35 3.96 1.53
N LEU A 21 0.04 4.51 0.36
CA LEU A 21 -0.30 5.91 0.16
C LEU A 21 -1.81 6.06 0.00
N PHE A 22 -2.40 6.92 0.83
CA PHE A 22 -3.80 7.25 0.84
C PHE A 22 -4.03 8.67 0.34
N SER A 23 -4.98 8.82 -0.59
CA SER A 23 -5.59 10.10 -0.97
C SER A 23 -6.92 10.20 -0.24
N TYR A 24 -7.05 11.18 0.66
CA TYR A 24 -8.10 11.19 1.68
C TYR A 24 -8.15 9.87 2.45
N SER A 25 -9.17 9.05 2.19
CA SER A 25 -9.38 7.73 2.80
C SER A 25 -9.23 6.57 1.83
N THR A 26 -8.86 6.83 0.57
CA THR A 26 -8.76 5.83 -0.48
C THR A 26 -7.29 5.49 -0.73
N PRO A 27 -6.90 4.20 -0.70
CA PRO A 27 -5.54 3.79 -1.05
C PRO A 27 -5.32 3.99 -2.55
N VAL A 28 -4.23 4.65 -2.93
CA VAL A 28 -3.95 5.01 -4.34
C VAL A 28 -2.63 4.45 -4.84
N ALA A 29 -1.70 4.13 -3.94
CA ALA A 29 -0.44 3.47 -4.25
C ALA A 29 0.04 2.69 -3.04
N ALA A 30 0.91 1.70 -3.24
CA ALA A 30 1.56 0.97 -2.17
C ALA A 30 2.97 0.55 -2.57
N PHE A 31 3.82 0.31 -1.58
CA PHE A 31 5.15 -0.24 -1.72
C PHE A 31 5.19 -1.58 -0.99
N LEU A 32 5.56 -2.64 -1.71
CA LEU A 32 5.60 -4.02 -1.25
C LEU A 32 7.02 -4.55 -1.46
N PRO A 33 7.89 -4.53 -0.42
CA PRO A 33 9.29 -4.91 -0.57
C PRO A 33 9.48 -6.39 -0.92
N GLU A 34 8.59 -7.29 -0.49
CA GLU A 34 8.74 -8.73 -0.70
C GLU A 34 8.15 -9.26 -2.02
N SER A 35 7.16 -8.58 -2.60
CA SER A 35 6.37 -9.16 -3.71
C SER A 35 6.53 -8.47 -5.07
N ARG A 36 6.50 -7.13 -5.13
CA ARG A 36 6.35 -6.39 -6.42
C ARG A 36 7.04 -5.03 -6.48
N GLY A 37 7.63 -4.53 -5.39
CA GLY A 37 8.16 -3.17 -5.36
C GLY A 37 7.06 -2.13 -5.26
N VAL A 38 7.11 -1.06 -6.05
CA VAL A 38 6.12 0.03 -6.00
C VAL A 38 4.96 -0.28 -6.93
N ILE A 39 3.74 -0.21 -6.41
CA ILE A 39 2.52 -0.33 -7.19
C ILE A 39 1.73 0.98 -7.13
N ARG A 40 1.10 1.35 -8.24
CA ARG A 40 0.18 2.48 -8.31
C ARG A 40 -1.11 2.09 -9.01
N THR A 41 -2.19 2.79 -8.66
CA THR A 41 -3.47 2.61 -9.35
C THR A 41 -3.39 3.09 -10.80
N LYS A 42 -3.94 2.31 -11.71
CA LYS A 42 -4.17 2.67 -13.12
C LYS A 42 -5.40 3.57 -13.29
N THR A 43 -6.27 3.62 -12.28
CA THR A 43 -7.48 4.44 -12.32
C THR A 43 -7.11 5.92 -12.39
N LYS A 44 -7.70 6.61 -13.36
CA LYS A 44 -7.51 8.06 -13.52
C LYS A 44 -8.23 8.79 -12.39
N HIS A 45 -7.46 9.17 -11.38
CA HIS A 45 -7.88 10.10 -10.34
C HIS A 45 -7.77 11.55 -10.84
N SER A 46 -8.12 12.51 -9.98
CA SER A 46 -7.90 13.92 -10.25
C SER A 46 -6.43 14.21 -10.62
N ALA A 47 -6.20 15.25 -11.44
CA ALA A 47 -4.85 15.67 -11.83
C ALA A 47 -3.93 15.93 -10.61
N THR A 48 -4.50 16.41 -9.51
CA THR A 48 -3.80 16.59 -8.23
C THR A 48 -3.34 15.27 -7.61
N THR A 49 -4.18 14.24 -7.61
CA THR A 49 -3.85 12.91 -7.05
C THR A 49 -2.77 12.23 -7.87
N THR A 50 -2.90 12.22 -9.19
CA THR A 50 -1.90 11.64 -10.10
C THR A 50 -0.53 12.30 -9.94
N ARG A 51 -0.51 13.64 -9.82
CA ARG A 51 0.73 14.38 -9.55
C ARG A 51 1.36 13.94 -8.23
N HIS A 52 0.58 13.86 -7.16
CA HIS A 52 1.11 13.51 -5.86
C HIS A 52 1.63 12.08 -5.78
N ILE A 53 0.97 11.11 -6.44
CA ILE A 53 1.48 9.73 -6.55
C ILE A 53 2.86 9.75 -7.20
N ASN A 54 3.00 10.43 -8.34
CA ASN A 54 4.29 10.52 -9.04
C ASN A 54 5.36 11.23 -8.21
N GLU A 55 5.00 12.30 -7.48
CA GLU A 55 5.92 12.99 -6.56
C GLU A 55 6.36 12.08 -5.41
N TRP A 56 5.46 11.26 -4.86
CA TRP A 56 5.77 10.31 -3.79
C TRP A 56 6.72 9.21 -4.28
N ILE A 57 6.41 8.60 -5.42
CA ILE A 57 7.28 7.59 -6.06
C ILE A 57 8.66 8.18 -6.33
N LYS A 58 8.73 9.37 -6.93
CA LYS A 58 10.01 10.01 -7.28
C LYS A 58 10.84 10.38 -6.05
N LYS A 59 10.21 10.68 -4.90
CA LYS A 59 10.94 11.10 -3.70
C LYS A 59 11.43 9.91 -2.86
N GLU A 60 10.58 8.91 -2.69
CA GLU A 60 10.84 7.81 -1.74
C GLU A 60 11.32 6.53 -2.46
N PHE A 61 11.03 6.36 -3.77
CA PHE A 61 11.27 5.12 -4.51
C PHE A 61 11.78 5.34 -5.94
N SER A 62 12.59 6.39 -6.16
CA SER A 62 13.07 6.81 -7.49
C SER A 62 13.80 5.75 -8.31
N ALA A 63 14.34 4.71 -7.67
CA ALA A 63 15.12 3.64 -8.28
C ALA A 63 14.33 2.33 -8.46
N LEU A 64 13.04 2.29 -8.09
CA LEU A 64 12.24 1.07 -8.10
C LEU A 64 11.28 1.05 -9.30
N GLU A 65 11.05 -0.16 -9.81
CA GLU A 65 10.07 -0.37 -10.87
C GLU A 65 8.66 -0.11 -10.34
N VAL A 66 7.90 0.65 -11.12
CA VAL A 66 6.53 1.05 -10.80
C VAL A 66 5.58 0.21 -11.63
N THR A 67 4.81 -0.64 -10.96
CA THR A 67 3.78 -1.43 -11.61
C THR A 67 2.43 -0.74 -11.50
N GLU A 68 1.71 -0.64 -12.61
CA GLU A 68 0.34 -0.13 -12.62
C GLU A 68 -0.64 -1.28 -12.44
N VAL A 69 -1.48 -1.20 -11.41
CA VAL A 69 -2.48 -2.22 -11.09
C VAL A 69 -3.87 -1.59 -11.04
N GLU A 70 -4.92 -2.42 -11.13
CA GLU A 70 -6.29 -1.91 -10.98
C GLU A 70 -6.57 -1.44 -9.55
N GLN A 71 -7.49 -0.49 -9.41
CA GLN A 71 -7.85 0.07 -8.10
C GLN A 71 -8.34 -1.01 -7.13
N SER A 72 -9.05 -2.03 -7.62
CA SER A 72 -9.52 -3.15 -6.81
C SER A 72 -8.39 -3.94 -6.13
N GLU A 73 -7.22 -4.05 -6.76
CA GLU A 73 -6.05 -4.72 -6.16
C GLU A 73 -5.50 -3.90 -4.98
N ILE A 74 -5.56 -2.56 -5.08
CA ILE A 74 -5.07 -1.63 -4.05
C ILE A 74 -6.09 -1.44 -2.92
N ASP A 75 -7.37 -1.39 -3.23
CA ASP A 75 -8.44 -1.46 -2.23
C ASP A 75 -8.39 -2.78 -1.47
N GLY A 76 -8.07 -3.88 -2.16
CA GLY A 76 -7.78 -5.18 -1.53
C GLY A 76 -6.65 -5.07 -0.51
N LEU A 77 -5.54 -4.40 -0.82
CA LEU A 77 -4.43 -4.20 0.13
C LEU A 77 -4.82 -3.45 1.41
N SER A 78 -5.89 -2.67 1.39
CA SER A 78 -6.49 -2.06 2.59
C SER A 78 -7.02 -3.10 3.61
N ILE A 79 -7.26 -4.33 3.14
CA ILE A 79 -7.87 -5.46 3.86
C ILE A 79 -6.91 -6.68 3.92
N VAL A 80 -5.98 -6.83 2.97
CA VAL A 80 -5.21 -8.06 2.75
C VAL A 80 -4.07 -8.29 3.77
N ASP A 81 -3.48 -7.25 4.40
CA ASP A 81 -2.59 -7.44 5.58
C ASP A 81 -3.36 -8.06 6.77
N LYS A 82 -4.64 -7.69 6.94
CA LYS A 82 -5.50 -8.24 8.01
C LYS A 82 -5.90 -9.70 7.77
N LEU A 83 -5.83 -10.20 6.54
CA LEU A 83 -6.13 -11.61 6.22
C LEU A 83 -4.89 -12.51 6.28
N SER A 84 -3.69 -11.98 6.03
CA SER A 84 -2.43 -12.73 6.26
C SER A 84 -2.18 -12.93 7.75
N ASP A 85 -2.34 -11.89 8.59
CA ASP A 85 -2.27 -12.03 10.06
C ASP A 85 -3.34 -13.00 10.61
N TYR A 86 -4.53 -13.04 10.01
CA TYR A 86 -5.59 -13.95 10.42
C TYR A 86 -5.28 -15.42 10.03
N ALA A 87 -4.74 -15.66 8.84
CA ALA A 87 -4.38 -17.00 8.37
C ALA A 87 -3.14 -17.59 9.08
N ASP A 88 -2.17 -16.76 9.47
CA ASP A 88 -0.99 -17.21 10.23
C ASP A 88 -1.34 -17.54 11.69
N ASN A 89 -2.26 -16.79 12.30
CA ASN A 89 -2.73 -17.02 13.67
C ASN A 89 -3.59 -18.30 13.77
N GLU A 90 -4.39 -18.61 12.74
CA GLU A 90 -5.13 -19.88 12.63
C GLU A 90 -4.19 -21.09 12.45
N ARG A 91 -3.11 -20.97 11.67
CA ARG A 91 -2.12 -22.05 11.48
C ARG A 91 -1.30 -22.37 12.74
N LYS A 92 -1.05 -21.40 13.61
CA LYS A 92 -0.35 -21.63 14.91
C LYS A 92 -1.26 -22.33 15.94
N ARG A 93 -2.53 -21.94 16.03
CA ARG A 93 -3.50 -22.55 16.95
C ARG A 93 -3.74 -24.04 16.69
N VAL A 94 -3.79 -24.44 15.41
CA VAL A 94 -3.98 -25.86 15.00
C VAL A 94 -2.73 -26.72 15.29
N LYS A 95 -1.53 -26.12 15.33
CA LYS A 95 -0.26 -26.84 15.60
C LYS A 95 0.07 -27.01 17.09
N GLU A 96 -0.48 -26.19 17.98
CA GLU A 96 -0.27 -26.31 19.45
C GLU A 96 -1.32 -27.20 20.15
N SER A 97 -2.37 -27.60 19.43
CA SER A 97 -3.47 -28.44 19.97
C SER A 97 -3.48 -29.89 19.44
N ALA A 98 -2.46 -30.30 18.68
CA ALA A 98 -2.29 -31.62 18.09
C ALA A 98 -0.97 -32.25 18.57
#